data_AF-A0A1G8FSH7-F1
#
_entry.id   AF-A0A1G8FSH7-F1
#
_cell.length_a   1.000
_cell.length_b   1.000
_cell.length_c   1.000
_cell.angle_alpha   90.00
_cell.angle_beta   90.00
_cell.angle_gamma   90.00
#
_symmetry.space_group_name_H-M   'P 1'
#
loop_
_entity.id
_entity.type
_entity.pdbx_description
1 polymer ?
#
loop_
_entity_poly.entity_id
_entity_poly.type
_entity_poly.pdbx_seq_one_letter_code
_entity_poly.pdbx_strand_id
1 'polypeptide(L)'
;MNLKSLAKRATVVTLSTAILAGGDALVTNAAPKDSKDHKEDYGFSHITRSDMKNMIDQHGDPDFTVPSFDASTIENIPSAKKINEEGSEIDMDVWDTWPLQNADGTVAEYNGYHILFGLAGDPKNANDTFIYMFYKKAGETSIDAWKNAGRVFDDEDKYIPDDPYLKDQSEEWSGSATFTSDGEVRLFYTNRTEFNLDKELYGKQTLTTAQVNVSEPEAGTLQVDGVEDHKSIFEGGDGSIYQNVNQAFGGEEINFNENHTLRDPHYVEENGRKYLVFEANTGTETGYQGEESLYNRAYYSNSNKFFQDEKENLLESPQKEFAELANGAIGIIEINDDYTLKNVMKPLVASNTVTDEIERPNIFKKDGKWYLFTSARGSKMTIDGIDNEDIYMLGYVSNSLTGPYKPMNKTGIVLHQDLDPHDVTWNYAHYAIPQENSDDVVITSYMTNRGYFEDDKSTFSPSFKLDLKGKKSSVVEDSILEQGQITVDE
;
A
#
# COMPACT_ATOMS: atom_id res chain seq x y z
N MET A 1 59.60 55.82 -28.68
CA MET A 1 61.04 55.68 -28.94
C MET A 1 61.76 55.91 -27.62
N ASN A 2 62.58 54.94 -27.19
CA ASN A 2 63.42 54.90 -25.97
C ASN A 2 62.71 54.83 -24.60
N LEU A 3 63.13 54.04 -23.62
CA LEU A 3 64.02 52.87 -23.49
C LEU A 3 64.00 52.54 -21.98
N LYS A 4 64.11 51.23 -21.67
CA LYS A 4 64.65 50.64 -20.43
C LYS A 4 63.72 50.41 -19.23
N SER A 5 63.55 49.12 -19.02
CA SER A 5 63.27 48.40 -17.77
C SER A 5 64.28 48.69 -16.66
N LEU A 6 63.84 48.52 -15.42
CA LEU A 6 64.64 47.97 -14.33
C LEU A 6 63.73 47.52 -13.18
N ALA A 7 63.74 46.20 -12.94
CA ALA A 7 63.13 45.57 -11.78
C ALA A 7 63.98 45.80 -10.53
N LYS A 8 63.34 45.92 -9.36
CA LYS A 8 63.94 45.57 -8.07
C LYS A 8 62.87 45.00 -7.13
N ARG A 9 63.06 43.73 -6.75
CA ARG A 9 62.50 43.12 -5.54
C ARG A 9 63.11 43.80 -4.31
N ALA A 10 62.31 44.02 -3.27
CA ALA A 10 62.76 43.91 -1.88
C ALA A 10 61.55 43.72 -0.94
N THR A 11 61.58 42.59 -0.25
CA THR A 11 60.71 42.19 0.85
C THR A 11 60.96 43.08 2.07
N VAL A 12 59.90 43.55 2.74
CA VAL A 12 59.95 43.99 4.14
C VAL A 12 58.82 43.34 4.91
N VAL A 13 59.20 42.40 5.76
CA VAL A 13 58.41 41.86 6.88
C VAL A 13 58.58 42.84 8.04
N THR A 14 57.52 43.35 8.65
CA THR A 14 57.25 43.19 10.11
C THR A 14 55.98 43.90 10.59
N LEU A 15 55.47 43.33 11.69
CA LEU A 15 54.72 43.95 12.80
C LEU A 15 53.20 44.04 12.69
N SER A 16 52.59 42.91 13.07
CA SER A 16 51.29 42.76 13.69
C SER A 16 51.05 43.81 14.79
N THR A 17 49.91 44.49 14.73
CA THR A 17 49.26 45.06 15.91
C THR A 17 47.80 44.66 15.88
N ALA A 18 47.43 43.83 16.85
CA ALA A 18 46.06 43.43 17.10
C ALA A 18 45.22 44.66 17.49
N ILE A 19 44.09 44.84 16.83
CA ILE A 19 42.99 45.64 17.35
C ILE A 19 41.87 44.65 17.69
N LEU A 20 41.82 44.30 18.98
CA LEU A 20 40.64 43.78 19.65
C LEU A 20 39.69 44.95 19.86
N ALA A 21 38.62 45.01 19.09
CA ALA A 21 37.44 45.81 19.39
C ALA A 21 36.23 44.89 19.28
N GLY A 22 35.56 44.70 20.42
CA GLY A 22 34.45 43.78 20.59
C GLY A 22 33.29 44.11 19.68
N GLY A 23 32.78 43.06 19.04
CA GLY A 23 31.39 42.91 18.69
C GLY A 23 31.00 41.52 19.15
N ASP A 24 30.00 41.43 20.04
CA ASP A 24 29.26 40.20 20.30
C ASP A 24 28.58 39.78 19.00
N ALA A 25 29.34 39.15 18.11
CA ALA A 25 28.78 38.25 17.13
C ALA A 25 28.55 36.95 17.87
N LEU A 26 27.28 36.66 18.15
CA LEU A 26 26.81 35.29 18.37
C LEU A 26 27.38 34.43 17.24
N VAL A 27 28.48 33.75 17.53
CA VAL A 27 28.94 32.63 16.72
C VAL A 27 27.88 31.58 16.94
N THR A 28 26.89 31.56 16.05
CA THR A 28 26.07 30.38 15.84
C THR A 28 27.05 29.29 15.41
N ASN A 29 27.55 28.52 16.37
CA ASN A 29 28.21 27.26 16.10
C ASN A 29 27.17 26.40 15.39
N ALA A 30 27.17 26.42 14.05
CA ALA A 30 26.55 25.36 13.29
C ALA A 30 27.24 24.08 13.76
N ALA A 31 26.49 23.17 14.38
CA ALA A 31 26.99 21.85 14.73
C ALA A 31 27.71 21.27 13.50
N PRO A 32 28.88 20.64 13.66
CA PRO A 32 29.55 20.02 12.52
C PRO A 32 28.59 19.03 11.88
N LYS A 33 28.31 19.25 10.59
CA LYS A 33 27.49 18.37 9.75
C LYS A 33 28.11 16.97 9.81
N ASP A 34 27.32 15.94 10.12
CA ASP A 34 27.79 14.56 10.02
C ASP A 34 28.26 14.32 8.58
N SER A 35 29.41 13.70 8.39
CA SER A 35 29.94 13.43 7.05
C SER A 35 29.02 12.54 6.21
N LYS A 36 28.14 11.73 6.84
CA LYS A 36 27.14 10.90 6.18
C LYS A 36 25.89 11.67 5.72
N ASP A 37 25.65 12.86 6.26
CA ASP A 37 24.44 13.64 5.96
C ASP A 37 24.35 14.05 4.48
N HIS A 38 23.32 13.57 3.80
CA HIS A 38 23.07 13.86 2.39
C HIS A 38 21.58 14.17 2.13
N LYS A 39 21.24 14.47 0.89
CA LYS A 39 19.86 14.64 0.43
C LYS A 39 19.76 14.10 -0.99
N GLU A 40 19.06 13.00 -1.14
CA GLU A 40 18.74 12.38 -2.44
C GLU A 40 17.27 11.94 -2.41
N ASP A 41 16.46 12.41 -3.34
CA ASP A 41 15.04 12.06 -3.43
C ASP A 41 14.76 10.99 -4.49
N TYR A 42 15.80 10.58 -5.24
CA TYR A 42 15.78 9.56 -6.27
C TYR A 42 14.78 9.87 -7.42
N GLY A 43 14.25 11.09 -7.47
CA GLY A 43 13.29 11.55 -8.46
C GLY A 43 11.85 11.09 -8.25
N PHE A 44 11.45 10.69 -7.05
CA PHE A 44 10.06 10.37 -6.69
C PHE A 44 9.69 10.90 -5.29
N SER A 45 8.47 10.64 -4.84
CA SER A 45 7.89 11.25 -3.62
C SER A 45 8.21 10.43 -2.36
N HIS A 46 8.18 11.06 -1.18
CA HIS A 46 8.50 10.38 0.09
C HIS A 46 7.46 10.70 1.15
N ILE A 47 7.09 9.69 1.94
CA ILE A 47 6.39 9.87 3.23
C ILE A 47 7.44 10.37 4.20
N THR A 48 7.39 11.65 4.58
CA THR A 48 8.45 12.22 5.42
C THR A 48 8.14 12.05 6.91
N ARG A 49 9.17 11.82 7.73
CA ARG A 49 9.02 11.76 9.19
C ARG A 49 8.37 13.02 9.76
N SER A 50 8.61 14.19 9.15
CA SER A 50 7.95 15.44 9.58
C SER A 50 6.46 15.46 9.29
N ASP A 51 6.02 14.90 8.16
CA ASP A 51 4.60 14.81 7.84
C ASP A 51 3.90 13.86 8.83
N MET A 52 4.53 12.72 9.14
CA MET A 52 4.01 11.75 10.12
C MET A 52 3.99 12.31 11.55
N LYS A 53 5.02 13.04 11.99
CA LYS A 53 5.00 13.72 13.31
C LYS A 53 3.88 14.76 13.40
N ASN A 54 3.64 15.51 12.33
CA ASN A 54 2.54 16.50 12.29
C ASN A 54 1.16 15.83 12.18
N MET A 55 1.10 14.60 11.67
CA MET A 55 -0.14 13.84 11.52
C MET A 55 -0.80 13.54 12.87
N ILE A 56 0.00 13.33 13.91
CA ILE A 56 -0.49 13.03 15.28
C ILE A 56 -1.41 14.15 15.79
N ASP A 57 -1.14 15.40 15.44
CA ASP A 57 -1.99 16.55 15.81
C ASP A 57 -3.38 16.54 15.14
N GLN A 58 -3.61 15.61 14.19
CA GLN A 58 -4.88 15.43 13.48
C GLN A 58 -5.67 14.19 13.95
N HIS A 59 -5.14 13.41 14.89
CA HIS A 59 -5.89 12.30 15.49
C HIS A 59 -7.15 12.83 16.21
N GLY A 60 -8.26 12.12 16.05
CA GLY A 60 -9.57 12.51 16.61
C GLY A 60 -10.27 13.67 15.91
N ASP A 61 -9.72 14.22 14.82
CA ASP A 61 -10.45 15.13 13.95
C ASP A 61 -11.50 14.32 13.16
N PRO A 62 -12.81 14.64 13.26
CA PRO A 62 -13.86 13.89 12.58
C PRO A 62 -13.72 13.88 11.06
N ASP A 63 -12.98 14.83 10.46
CA ASP A 63 -12.69 14.79 9.02
C ASP A 63 -11.83 13.55 8.64
N PHE A 64 -11.09 12.97 9.59
CA PHE A 64 -10.16 11.86 9.32
C PHE A 64 -10.42 10.62 10.18
N THR A 65 -11.36 10.64 11.12
CA THR A 65 -11.65 9.48 11.97
C THR A 65 -12.64 8.54 11.28
N VAL A 66 -12.31 7.24 11.22
CA VAL A 66 -13.26 6.21 10.77
C VAL A 66 -14.51 6.26 11.66
N PRO A 67 -15.73 6.27 11.09
CA PRO A 67 -16.94 6.41 11.88
C PRO A 67 -17.12 5.23 12.85
N SER A 68 -17.75 5.49 13.99
CA SER A 68 -18.13 4.40 14.91
C SER A 68 -19.27 3.58 14.32
N PHE A 69 -19.14 2.26 14.38
CA PHE A 69 -20.14 1.32 13.89
C PHE A 69 -20.97 0.74 15.04
N ASP A 70 -22.24 0.41 14.77
CA ASP A 70 -23.09 -0.30 15.74
C ASP A 70 -22.79 -1.80 15.68
N ALA A 71 -22.07 -2.32 16.68
CA ALA A 71 -21.73 -3.74 16.76
C ALA A 71 -22.96 -4.67 16.68
N SER A 72 -24.15 -4.20 17.10
CA SER A 72 -25.37 -5.01 17.07
C SER A 72 -25.97 -5.19 15.67
N THR A 73 -25.50 -4.42 14.68
CA THR A 73 -25.91 -4.53 13.27
C THR A 73 -24.92 -5.33 12.43
N ILE A 74 -23.81 -5.78 13.02
CA ILE A 74 -22.75 -6.47 12.28
C ILE A 74 -23.09 -7.96 12.15
N GLU A 75 -23.11 -8.42 10.91
CA GLU A 75 -23.39 -9.82 10.57
C GLU A 75 -22.23 -10.44 9.78
N ASN A 76 -22.05 -11.75 9.95
CA ASN A 76 -21.19 -12.54 9.07
C ASN A 76 -21.79 -12.59 7.65
N ILE A 77 -20.96 -12.70 6.62
CA ILE A 77 -21.44 -12.91 5.25
C ILE A 77 -22.11 -14.29 5.17
N PRO A 78 -23.43 -14.41 4.94
CA PRO A 78 -24.12 -15.70 5.07
C PRO A 78 -23.64 -16.76 4.07
N SER A 79 -23.10 -16.33 2.93
CA SER A 79 -22.58 -17.19 1.86
C SER A 79 -21.09 -17.55 2.03
N ALA A 80 -20.38 -16.96 2.99
CA ALA A 80 -18.96 -17.22 3.25
C ALA A 80 -18.78 -18.53 4.04
N LYS A 81 -19.14 -19.65 3.42
CA LYS A 81 -19.05 -20.99 4.00
C LYS A 81 -18.15 -21.90 3.19
N LYS A 82 -17.44 -22.80 3.86
CA LYS A 82 -16.68 -23.88 3.21
C LYS A 82 -16.79 -25.19 4.00
N ILE A 83 -16.45 -26.29 3.33
CA ILE A 83 -16.16 -27.55 4.00
C ILE A 83 -14.67 -27.55 4.36
N ASN A 84 -14.35 -27.74 5.64
CA ASN A 84 -12.97 -27.81 6.10
C ASN A 84 -12.34 -29.19 5.89
N GLU A 85 -11.06 -29.35 6.26
CA GLU A 85 -10.32 -30.61 6.09
C GLU A 85 -10.95 -31.79 6.85
N GLU A 86 -11.69 -31.53 7.94
CA GLU A 86 -12.41 -32.56 8.69
C GLU A 86 -13.79 -32.92 8.10
N GLY A 87 -14.18 -32.27 6.99
CA GLY A 87 -15.45 -32.51 6.32
C GLY A 87 -16.65 -31.80 6.97
N SER A 88 -16.41 -30.83 7.85
CA SER A 88 -17.47 -30.03 8.49
C SER A 88 -17.69 -28.72 7.76
N GLU A 89 -18.95 -28.27 7.65
CA GLU A 89 -19.25 -26.91 7.19
C GLU A 89 -18.86 -25.91 8.26
N ILE A 90 -18.13 -24.88 7.86
CA ILE A 90 -17.68 -23.77 8.72
C ILE A 90 -17.98 -22.44 8.03
N ASP A 91 -18.14 -21.39 8.85
CA ASP A 91 -18.12 -20.00 8.37
C ASP A 91 -16.65 -19.55 8.25
N MET A 92 -16.30 -18.98 7.11
CA MET A 92 -14.96 -18.46 6.82
C MET A 92 -14.78 -17.06 7.40
N ASP A 93 -13.54 -16.71 7.71
CA ASP A 93 -13.14 -15.31 7.75
C ASP A 93 -13.00 -14.79 6.32
N VAL A 94 -13.48 -13.57 6.05
CA VAL A 94 -13.31 -12.84 4.79
C VAL A 94 -12.72 -11.46 5.10
N TRP A 95 -11.58 -11.12 4.50
CA TRP A 95 -10.86 -9.88 4.83
C TRP A 95 -10.64 -8.97 3.61
N ASP A 96 -9.40 -8.83 3.15
CA ASP A 96 -9.04 -7.92 2.06
C ASP A 96 -9.89 -8.19 0.84
N THR A 97 -10.61 -7.16 0.38
CA THR A 97 -11.57 -7.27 -0.71
C THR A 97 -11.40 -6.14 -1.72
N TRP A 98 -11.70 -6.45 -2.97
CA TRP A 98 -11.67 -5.51 -4.08
C TRP A 98 -12.79 -5.81 -5.09
N PRO A 99 -13.50 -4.79 -5.59
CA PRO A 99 -14.52 -4.99 -6.61
C PRO A 99 -13.90 -5.33 -7.97
N LEU A 100 -14.69 -5.92 -8.86
CA LEU A 100 -14.43 -5.83 -10.29
C LEU A 100 -14.64 -4.37 -10.73
N GLN A 101 -13.62 -3.76 -11.33
CA GLN A 101 -13.62 -2.33 -11.66
C GLN A 101 -13.50 -2.10 -13.17
N ASN A 102 -14.07 -0.99 -13.65
CA ASN A 102 -13.72 -0.44 -14.95
C ASN A 102 -12.31 0.15 -14.91
N ALA A 103 -11.73 0.43 -16.08
CA ALA A 103 -10.36 0.96 -16.19
C ALA A 103 -10.12 2.31 -15.47
N ASP A 104 -11.19 3.05 -15.13
CA ASP A 104 -11.13 4.31 -14.38
C ASP A 104 -11.28 4.13 -12.85
N GLY A 105 -11.48 2.90 -12.39
CA GLY A 105 -11.66 2.52 -10.99
C GLY A 105 -13.12 2.46 -10.53
N THR A 106 -14.10 2.86 -11.34
CA THR A 106 -15.52 2.69 -10.95
C THR A 106 -15.89 1.21 -10.88
N VAL A 107 -16.89 0.84 -10.09
CA VAL A 107 -17.39 -0.55 -10.04
C VAL A 107 -17.94 -0.94 -11.41
N ALA A 108 -17.53 -2.10 -11.92
CA ALA A 108 -18.06 -2.64 -13.16
C ALA A 108 -19.34 -3.46 -12.92
N GLU A 109 -20.26 -3.38 -13.87
CA GLU A 109 -21.44 -4.24 -13.92
C GLU A 109 -21.19 -5.40 -14.89
N TYR A 110 -21.05 -6.62 -14.36
CA TYR A 110 -20.90 -7.84 -15.15
C TYR A 110 -22.28 -8.49 -15.34
N ASN A 111 -22.90 -8.33 -16.51
CA ASN A 111 -24.20 -8.93 -16.85
C ASN A 111 -25.31 -8.67 -15.79
N GLY A 112 -25.39 -7.46 -15.23
CA GLY A 112 -26.36 -7.11 -14.19
C GLY A 112 -25.92 -7.41 -12.75
N TYR A 113 -24.68 -7.84 -12.54
CA TYR A 113 -24.11 -8.16 -11.24
C TYR A 113 -22.95 -7.24 -10.88
N HIS A 114 -22.83 -6.95 -9.58
CA HIS A 114 -21.58 -6.48 -9.02
C HIS A 114 -20.80 -7.68 -8.48
N ILE A 115 -19.49 -7.70 -8.75
CA ILE A 115 -18.56 -8.76 -8.33
C ILE A 115 -17.55 -8.15 -7.37
N LEU A 116 -17.21 -8.90 -6.33
CA LEU A 116 -16.21 -8.57 -5.33
C LEU A 116 -15.34 -9.81 -5.09
N PHE A 117 -14.04 -9.63 -5.23
CA PHE A 117 -13.06 -10.64 -4.88
C PHE A 117 -12.61 -10.41 -3.45
N GLY A 118 -12.42 -11.47 -2.69
CA GLY A 118 -12.00 -11.38 -1.29
C GLY A 118 -11.09 -12.52 -0.90
N LEU A 119 -10.13 -12.22 -0.04
CA LEU A 119 -9.39 -13.25 0.67
C LEU A 119 -10.29 -13.92 1.71
N ALA A 120 -10.36 -15.24 1.69
CA ALA A 120 -11.14 -15.99 2.68
C ALA A 120 -10.48 -17.31 3.07
N GLY A 121 -10.80 -17.77 4.29
CA GLY A 121 -10.17 -18.95 4.87
C GLY A 121 -10.82 -19.46 6.15
N ASP A 122 -10.38 -20.65 6.58
CA ASP A 122 -10.68 -21.21 7.89
C ASP A 122 -10.05 -20.32 8.99
N PRO A 123 -10.86 -19.76 9.91
CA PRO A 123 -10.36 -18.92 11.01
C PRO A 123 -9.29 -19.59 11.89
N LYS A 124 -9.19 -20.93 11.88
CA LYS A 124 -8.19 -21.69 12.65
C LYS A 124 -6.87 -21.88 11.91
N ASN A 125 -6.82 -21.61 10.60
CA ASN A 125 -5.63 -21.76 9.79
C ASN A 125 -5.23 -20.41 9.17
N ALA A 126 -4.26 -19.74 9.80
CA ALA A 126 -3.76 -18.45 9.33
C ALA A 126 -3.17 -18.47 7.90
N ASN A 127 -2.80 -19.66 7.39
CA ASN A 127 -2.26 -19.86 6.05
C ASN A 127 -3.32 -20.32 5.03
N ASP A 128 -4.58 -20.51 5.43
CA ASP A 128 -5.69 -20.76 4.50
C ASP A 128 -6.11 -19.42 3.90
N THR A 129 -5.33 -18.94 2.93
CA THR A 129 -5.54 -17.64 2.29
C THR A 129 -5.72 -17.85 0.79
N PHE A 130 -6.98 -17.88 0.34
CA PHE A 130 -7.32 -18.05 -1.06
C PHE A 130 -8.36 -17.04 -1.52
N ILE A 131 -8.40 -16.76 -2.81
CA ILE A 131 -9.30 -15.77 -3.41
C ILE A 131 -10.64 -16.43 -3.70
N TYR A 132 -11.69 -15.86 -3.14
CA TYR A 132 -13.08 -16.20 -3.43
C TYR A 132 -13.75 -15.08 -4.22
N MET A 133 -14.73 -15.47 -5.06
CA MET A 133 -15.54 -14.52 -5.81
C MET A 133 -16.94 -14.42 -5.19
N PHE A 134 -17.26 -13.26 -4.66
CA PHE A 134 -18.59 -12.89 -4.18
C PHE A 134 -19.32 -12.04 -5.23
N TYR A 135 -20.64 -12.16 -5.28
CA TYR A 135 -21.45 -11.39 -6.22
C TYR A 135 -22.86 -11.13 -5.69
N LYS A 136 -23.46 -10.05 -6.16
CA LYS A 136 -24.87 -9.70 -5.92
C LYS A 136 -25.44 -9.00 -7.15
N LYS A 137 -26.77 -8.87 -7.26
CA LYS A 137 -27.32 -8.06 -8.35
C LYS A 137 -26.96 -6.59 -8.15
N ALA A 138 -26.76 -5.87 -9.26
CA ALA A 138 -26.66 -4.42 -9.22
C ALA A 138 -27.93 -3.82 -8.57
N GLY A 139 -27.77 -2.82 -7.71
CA GLY A 139 -28.85 -2.20 -6.93
C GLY A 139 -29.25 -2.92 -5.62
N GLU A 140 -28.81 -4.15 -5.35
CA GLU A 140 -28.99 -4.76 -4.02
C GLU A 140 -27.92 -4.21 -3.05
N THR A 141 -28.27 -3.93 -1.80
CA THR A 141 -27.33 -3.33 -0.82
C THR A 141 -27.06 -4.20 0.40
N SER A 142 -28.00 -5.07 0.78
CA SER A 142 -27.89 -5.92 1.98
C SER A 142 -26.74 -6.92 1.88
N ILE A 143 -26.10 -7.21 3.02
CA ILE A 143 -25.10 -8.27 3.14
C ILE A 143 -25.61 -9.65 2.71
N ASP A 144 -26.90 -9.93 2.95
CA ASP A 144 -27.56 -11.18 2.55
C ASP A 144 -27.59 -11.40 1.04
N ALA A 145 -27.47 -10.32 0.25
CA ALA A 145 -27.49 -10.40 -1.20
C ALA A 145 -26.17 -10.96 -1.78
N TRP A 146 -25.07 -10.88 -1.03
CA TRP A 146 -23.79 -11.40 -1.45
C TRP A 146 -23.82 -12.93 -1.46
N LYS A 147 -23.81 -13.50 -2.66
CA LYS A 147 -23.59 -14.92 -2.91
C LYS A 147 -22.10 -15.17 -3.09
N ASN A 148 -21.70 -16.42 -2.86
CA ASN A 148 -20.33 -16.89 -3.02
C ASN A 148 -20.27 -17.87 -4.20
N ALA A 149 -19.47 -17.56 -5.22
CA ALA A 149 -19.23 -18.41 -6.38
C ALA A 149 -18.11 -19.44 -6.14
N GLY A 150 -17.50 -19.47 -4.96
CA GLY A 150 -16.42 -20.36 -4.57
C GLY A 150 -15.03 -19.73 -4.78
N ARG A 151 -14.00 -20.58 -4.67
CA ARG A 151 -12.63 -20.19 -5.01
C ARG A 151 -12.53 -19.82 -6.48
N VAL A 152 -11.67 -18.85 -6.79
CA VAL A 152 -11.35 -18.49 -8.17
C VAL A 152 -10.48 -19.55 -8.85
N PHE A 153 -9.56 -20.15 -8.09
CA PHE A 153 -8.60 -21.12 -8.59
C PHE A 153 -8.85 -22.50 -7.96
N ASP A 154 -8.78 -23.52 -8.80
CA ASP A 154 -8.62 -24.90 -8.35
C ASP A 154 -7.15 -25.16 -7.96
N ASP A 155 -6.91 -26.18 -7.13
CA ASP A 155 -5.55 -26.50 -6.66
C ASP A 155 -4.60 -26.88 -7.80
N GLU A 156 -5.14 -27.43 -8.89
CA GLU A 156 -4.39 -27.84 -10.07
C GLU A 156 -4.01 -26.68 -11.00
N ASP A 157 -4.71 -25.54 -10.95
CA ASP A 157 -4.56 -24.44 -11.92
C ASP A 157 -3.13 -23.90 -11.98
N LYS A 158 -2.47 -23.81 -10.83
CA LYS A 158 -1.07 -23.34 -10.73
C LYS A 158 -0.04 -24.20 -11.47
N TYR A 159 -0.39 -25.44 -11.84
CA TYR A 159 0.50 -26.34 -12.58
C TYR A 159 0.23 -26.35 -14.09
N ILE A 160 -0.90 -25.80 -14.55
CA ILE A 160 -1.30 -25.79 -15.95
C ILE A 160 -0.38 -24.92 -16.84
N PRO A 161 -0.01 -23.67 -16.46
CA PRO A 161 0.69 -22.76 -17.36
C PRO A 161 2.19 -23.04 -17.54
N ASP A 162 2.78 -24.02 -16.83
CA ASP A 162 4.24 -24.24 -16.75
C ASP A 162 5.00 -22.96 -16.35
N ASP A 163 4.38 -22.14 -15.50
CA ASP A 163 4.96 -20.91 -14.98
C ASP A 163 5.95 -21.22 -13.83
N PRO A 164 7.16 -20.63 -13.85
CA PRO A 164 8.22 -20.98 -12.91
C PRO A 164 7.93 -20.57 -11.45
N TYR A 165 7.01 -19.63 -11.21
CA TYR A 165 6.70 -19.11 -9.88
C TYR A 165 5.36 -19.61 -9.34
N LEU A 166 4.40 -19.96 -10.21
CA LEU A 166 3.09 -20.45 -9.77
C LEU A 166 3.13 -21.84 -9.12
N LYS A 167 3.98 -22.74 -9.61
CA LYS A 167 4.05 -24.13 -9.12
C LYS A 167 4.29 -24.27 -7.61
N ASP A 168 4.93 -23.26 -7.00
CA ASP A 168 5.29 -23.24 -5.57
C ASP A 168 4.33 -22.35 -4.75
N GLN A 169 3.24 -21.87 -5.35
CA GLN A 169 2.19 -21.10 -4.68
C GLN A 169 1.57 -21.91 -3.53
N SER A 170 1.55 -21.31 -2.35
CA SER A 170 0.85 -21.83 -1.17
C SER A 170 -0.36 -20.99 -0.79
N GLU A 171 -0.33 -19.70 -1.10
CA GLU A 171 -1.39 -18.74 -0.77
C GLU A 171 -1.63 -17.79 -1.94
N GLU A 172 -2.86 -17.31 -2.04
CA GLU A 172 -3.29 -16.29 -2.99
C GLU A 172 -3.64 -15.03 -2.19
N TRP A 173 -2.81 -14.00 -2.30
CA TRP A 173 -2.96 -12.73 -1.58
C TRP A 173 -3.55 -11.64 -2.48
N SER A 174 -3.86 -10.49 -1.88
CA SER A 174 -4.67 -9.41 -2.45
C SER A 174 -4.17 -8.86 -3.79
N GLY A 175 -5.05 -8.12 -4.47
CA GLY A 175 -4.75 -7.39 -5.69
C GLY A 175 -5.93 -6.54 -6.19
N SER A 176 -6.25 -6.66 -7.48
CA SER A 176 -7.32 -5.92 -8.14
C SER A 176 -7.94 -6.73 -9.29
N ALA A 177 -9.12 -6.34 -9.75
CA ALA A 177 -9.74 -6.95 -10.91
C ALA A 177 -10.30 -5.88 -11.84
N THR A 178 -10.02 -6.00 -13.13
CA THR A 178 -10.55 -5.10 -14.16
C THR A 178 -11.52 -5.84 -15.08
N PHE A 179 -12.63 -5.19 -15.40
CA PHE A 179 -13.51 -5.60 -16.47
C PHE A 179 -12.97 -5.03 -17.78
N THR A 180 -12.57 -5.92 -18.67
CA THR A 180 -11.87 -5.53 -19.90
C THR A 180 -12.86 -5.04 -20.95
N SER A 181 -12.38 -4.28 -21.94
CA SER A 181 -13.24 -3.73 -23.01
C SER A 181 -13.89 -4.79 -23.90
N ASP A 182 -13.34 -6.00 -23.93
CA ASP A 182 -13.87 -7.18 -24.62
C ASP A 182 -14.85 -8.00 -23.77
N GLY A 183 -15.10 -7.61 -22.52
CA GLY A 183 -16.11 -8.21 -21.66
C GLY A 183 -15.59 -9.35 -20.79
N GLU A 184 -14.28 -9.38 -20.52
CA GLU A 184 -13.64 -10.42 -19.71
C GLU A 184 -13.30 -9.93 -18.31
N VAL A 185 -13.26 -10.86 -17.36
CA VAL A 185 -12.82 -10.59 -15.98
C VAL A 185 -11.32 -10.84 -15.89
N ARG A 186 -10.53 -9.78 -15.76
CA ARG A 186 -9.07 -9.87 -15.64
C ARG A 186 -8.66 -9.61 -14.19
N LEU A 187 -8.16 -10.66 -13.53
CA LEU A 187 -7.69 -10.61 -12.15
C LEU A 187 -6.17 -10.36 -12.10
N PHE A 188 -5.75 -9.53 -11.16
CA PHE A 188 -4.37 -9.36 -10.73
C PHE A 188 -4.31 -9.64 -9.23
N TYR A 189 -3.35 -10.44 -8.81
CA TYR A 189 -3.24 -10.86 -7.41
C TYR A 189 -1.80 -11.18 -7.05
N THR A 190 -1.58 -11.50 -5.79
CA THR A 190 -0.27 -11.83 -5.27
C THR A 190 -0.15 -13.34 -5.10
N ASN A 191 0.73 -13.96 -5.88
CA ASN A 191 1.17 -15.33 -5.63
C ASN A 191 2.18 -15.32 -4.48
N ARG A 192 1.86 -16.02 -3.38
CA ARG A 192 2.79 -16.20 -2.27
C ARG A 192 3.20 -17.66 -2.11
N THR A 193 4.50 -17.90 -2.03
CA THR A 193 5.06 -19.21 -1.64
C THR A 193 5.04 -19.40 -0.14
N GLU A 194 5.20 -20.63 0.34
CA GLU A 194 5.41 -20.86 1.77
C GLU A 194 6.71 -20.19 2.26
N PHE A 195 6.80 -19.97 3.58
CA PHE A 195 8.06 -19.65 4.23
C PHE A 195 8.65 -20.94 4.84
N ASN A 196 9.58 -21.55 4.11
CA ASN A 196 10.19 -22.83 4.41
C ASN A 196 11.69 -22.84 4.05
N LEU A 197 12.53 -22.72 5.07
CA LEU A 197 13.99 -22.63 4.90
C LEU A 197 14.61 -23.89 4.27
N ASP A 198 14.07 -25.08 4.56
CA ASP A 198 14.60 -26.34 4.04
C ASP A 198 14.39 -26.50 2.53
N LYS A 199 13.41 -25.77 1.98
CA LYS A 199 13.08 -25.75 0.55
C LYS A 199 13.58 -24.48 -0.16
N GLU A 200 14.28 -23.60 0.55
CA GLU A 200 14.70 -22.29 0.05
C GLU A 200 13.51 -21.45 -0.45
N LEU A 201 12.35 -21.59 0.19
CA LEU A 201 11.16 -20.78 -0.05
C LEU A 201 11.03 -19.77 1.10
N TYR A 202 11.03 -18.48 0.78
CA TYR A 202 11.12 -17.42 1.80
C TYR A 202 9.87 -16.53 1.82
N GLY A 203 8.68 -17.10 1.60
CA GLY A 203 7.46 -16.31 1.51
C GLY A 203 7.44 -15.37 0.31
N LYS A 204 8.03 -15.80 -0.82
CA LYS A 204 8.20 -14.98 -2.02
C LYS A 204 6.83 -14.50 -2.49
N GLN A 205 6.69 -13.19 -2.68
CA GLN A 205 5.51 -12.57 -3.27
C GLN A 205 5.79 -12.25 -4.74
N THR A 206 4.85 -12.58 -5.62
CA THR A 206 4.97 -12.38 -7.07
C THR A 206 3.67 -11.85 -7.64
N LEU A 207 3.73 -10.71 -8.33
CA LEU A 207 2.57 -10.13 -9.00
C LEU A 207 2.13 -11.10 -10.11
N THR A 208 0.86 -11.48 -10.12
CA THR A 208 0.32 -12.55 -10.95
C THR A 208 -1.00 -12.11 -11.57
N THR A 209 -1.34 -12.65 -12.75
CA THR A 209 -2.63 -12.41 -13.40
C THR A 209 -3.26 -13.68 -13.93
N ALA A 210 -4.59 -13.68 -14.05
CA ALA A 210 -5.37 -14.65 -14.79
C ALA A 210 -6.63 -13.99 -15.37
N GLN A 211 -7.16 -14.53 -16.45
CA GLN A 211 -8.55 -14.31 -16.84
C GLN A 211 -9.44 -15.29 -16.09
N VAL A 212 -10.50 -14.79 -15.47
CA VAL A 212 -11.49 -15.61 -14.77
C VAL A 212 -12.68 -15.82 -15.68
N ASN A 213 -12.94 -17.07 -16.07
CA ASN A 213 -14.07 -17.39 -16.92
C ASN A 213 -15.31 -17.57 -16.04
N VAL A 214 -16.30 -16.69 -16.20
CA VAL A 214 -17.50 -16.64 -15.37
C VAL A 214 -18.75 -16.84 -16.22
N SER A 215 -19.56 -17.84 -15.90
CA SER A 215 -20.86 -18.05 -16.52
C SER A 215 -22.03 -17.82 -15.56
N GLU A 216 -23.23 -17.72 -16.13
CA GLU A 216 -24.51 -17.75 -15.41
C GLU A 216 -25.26 -19.03 -15.83
N PRO A 217 -24.93 -20.21 -15.26
CA PRO A 217 -25.57 -21.48 -15.63
C PRO A 217 -27.08 -21.49 -15.35
N GLU A 218 -27.51 -20.77 -14.33
CA GLU A 218 -28.91 -20.56 -13.98
C GLU A 218 -29.14 -19.08 -13.64
N ALA A 219 -30.31 -18.55 -13.99
CA ALA A 219 -30.64 -17.15 -13.75
C ALA A 219 -30.48 -16.78 -12.26
N GLY A 220 -29.65 -15.77 -11.97
CA GLY A 220 -29.34 -15.37 -10.60
C GLY A 220 -28.09 -16.02 -10.00
N THR A 221 -27.41 -16.91 -10.71
CA THR A 221 -26.30 -17.71 -10.16
C THR A 221 -25.07 -17.60 -11.05
N LEU A 222 -24.07 -16.82 -10.60
CA LEU A 222 -22.76 -16.80 -11.22
C LEU A 222 -21.90 -17.97 -10.73
N GLN A 223 -21.07 -18.50 -11.62
CA GLN A 223 -20.14 -19.59 -11.38
C GLN A 223 -18.79 -19.27 -12.01
N VAL A 224 -17.70 -19.58 -11.31
CA VAL A 224 -16.36 -19.64 -11.92
C VAL A 224 -16.23 -20.97 -12.65
N ASP A 225 -16.03 -20.92 -13.96
CA ASP A 225 -15.86 -22.12 -14.82
C ASP A 225 -14.41 -22.60 -14.87
N GLY A 226 -13.47 -21.73 -14.47
CA GLY A 226 -12.04 -21.95 -14.47
C GLY A 226 -11.29 -20.68 -14.88
N VAL A 227 -9.97 -20.78 -15.01
CA VAL A 227 -9.11 -19.67 -15.41
C VAL A 227 -8.32 -19.98 -16.68
N GLU A 228 -7.93 -18.92 -17.37
CA GLU A 228 -6.97 -19.00 -18.48
C GLU A 228 -6.02 -17.80 -18.46
N ASP A 229 -4.99 -17.84 -19.33
CA ASP A 229 -3.93 -16.81 -19.35
C ASP A 229 -3.31 -16.54 -17.97
N HIS A 230 -3.18 -17.61 -17.17
CA HIS A 230 -2.67 -17.59 -15.80
C HIS A 230 -1.14 -17.57 -15.80
N LYS A 231 -0.54 -16.49 -15.30
CA LYS A 231 0.90 -16.25 -15.38
C LYS A 231 1.40 -15.23 -14.37
N SER A 232 2.66 -15.37 -13.97
CA SER A 232 3.38 -14.37 -13.19
C SER A 232 3.87 -13.22 -14.06
N ILE A 233 3.85 -12.01 -13.51
CA ILE A 233 4.21 -10.75 -14.18
C ILE A 233 5.54 -10.23 -13.66
N PHE A 234 5.71 -10.12 -12.34
CA PHE A 234 6.86 -9.44 -11.76
C PHE A 234 7.16 -9.92 -10.34
N GLU A 235 8.46 -10.08 -10.04
CA GLU A 235 8.97 -10.65 -8.78
C GLU A 235 10.09 -9.81 -8.14
N GLY A 236 10.26 -8.54 -8.56
CA GLY A 236 11.33 -7.66 -8.08
C GLY A 236 12.53 -7.57 -9.02
N GLY A 237 12.69 -8.50 -9.97
CA GLY A 237 13.69 -8.44 -11.02
C GLY A 237 15.12 -8.49 -10.46
N ASP A 238 16.01 -7.65 -10.97
CA ASP A 238 17.41 -7.61 -10.53
C ASP A 238 17.65 -6.93 -9.18
N GLY A 239 16.58 -6.41 -8.53
CA GLY A 239 16.71 -5.76 -7.23
C GLY A 239 17.19 -4.31 -7.28
N SER A 240 17.31 -3.71 -8.47
CA SER A 240 17.77 -2.32 -8.63
C SER A 240 16.69 -1.30 -8.26
N ILE A 241 15.45 -1.50 -8.70
CA ILE A 241 14.32 -0.57 -8.49
C ILE A 241 13.41 -1.02 -7.35
N TYR A 242 13.13 -2.31 -7.25
CA TYR A 242 12.32 -2.89 -6.18
C TYR A 242 13.08 -4.07 -5.59
N GLN A 243 13.00 -4.24 -4.28
CA GLN A 243 13.61 -5.37 -3.61
C GLN A 243 13.02 -6.69 -4.12
N ASN A 244 13.86 -7.71 -4.31
CA ASN A 244 13.40 -9.08 -4.51
C ASN A 244 13.63 -9.94 -3.25
N VAL A 245 12.94 -11.08 -3.15
CA VAL A 245 12.98 -11.94 -1.95
C VAL A 245 14.39 -12.40 -1.58
N ASN A 246 15.29 -12.58 -2.56
CA ASN A 246 16.66 -13.03 -2.30
C ASN A 246 17.51 -11.94 -1.65
N GLN A 247 17.24 -10.67 -1.95
CA GLN A 247 17.92 -9.56 -1.28
C GLN A 247 17.53 -9.44 0.19
N ALA A 248 16.27 -9.74 0.52
CA ALA A 248 15.78 -9.73 1.90
C ALA A 248 16.23 -10.98 2.68
N PHE A 249 16.05 -12.18 2.11
CA PHE A 249 16.12 -13.44 2.86
C PHE A 249 17.07 -14.50 2.25
N GLY A 250 17.74 -14.19 1.13
CA GLY A 250 18.66 -15.13 0.46
C GLY A 250 20.11 -15.09 0.96
N GLY A 251 20.40 -14.33 2.02
CA GLY A 251 21.73 -14.21 2.63
C GLY A 251 22.11 -15.38 3.56
N GLU A 252 23.37 -15.40 4.03
CA GLU A 252 23.83 -16.42 5.01
C GLU A 252 23.11 -16.31 6.36
N GLU A 253 22.71 -15.10 6.75
CA GLU A 253 21.93 -14.80 7.94
C GLU A 253 20.65 -14.07 7.54
N ILE A 254 19.49 -14.56 7.98
CA ILE A 254 18.17 -13.94 7.73
C ILE A 254 17.88 -12.97 8.88
N ASN A 255 17.61 -11.71 8.52
CA ASN A 255 17.09 -10.74 9.48
C ASN A 255 15.57 -10.85 9.55
N PHE A 256 15.04 -11.44 10.62
CA PHE A 256 13.59 -11.60 10.81
C PHE A 256 12.85 -10.30 11.17
N ASN A 257 13.57 -9.19 11.40
CA ASN A 257 12.97 -7.87 11.56
C ASN A 257 12.68 -7.19 10.22
N GLU A 258 13.25 -7.67 9.12
CA GLU A 258 13.01 -7.18 7.77
C GLU A 258 11.67 -7.69 7.23
N ASN A 259 10.95 -6.84 6.50
CA ASN A 259 9.65 -7.18 5.93
C ASN A 259 9.66 -7.02 4.41
N HIS A 260 9.88 -8.12 3.70
CA HIS A 260 9.77 -8.14 2.25
C HIS A 260 8.31 -8.09 1.78
N THR A 261 8.01 -7.13 0.90
CA THR A 261 6.70 -6.92 0.29
C THR A 261 6.82 -6.81 -1.23
N LEU A 262 5.91 -7.46 -1.95
CA LEU A 262 5.72 -7.30 -3.40
C LEU A 262 4.31 -7.77 -3.78
N ARG A 263 3.30 -6.99 -3.40
CA ARG A 263 1.91 -7.45 -3.36
C ARG A 263 0.91 -6.37 -3.72
N ASP A 264 -0.37 -6.74 -3.66
CA ASP A 264 -1.51 -5.86 -3.84
C ASP A 264 -1.50 -5.10 -5.18
N PRO A 265 -1.30 -5.76 -6.34
CA PRO A 265 -1.26 -5.08 -7.62
C PRO A 265 -2.62 -4.47 -7.96
N HIS A 266 -2.67 -3.14 -8.05
CA HIS A 266 -3.80 -2.35 -8.50
C HIS A 266 -3.65 -1.96 -9.98
N TYR A 267 -4.59 -2.43 -10.80
CA TYR A 267 -4.65 -2.13 -12.23
C TYR A 267 -5.17 -0.72 -12.51
N VAL A 268 -4.52 -0.02 -13.44
CA VAL A 268 -4.98 1.29 -13.90
C VAL A 268 -4.52 1.58 -15.32
N GLU A 269 -5.30 2.38 -16.05
CA GLU A 269 -4.96 2.83 -17.40
C GLU A 269 -4.79 4.35 -17.52
N GLU A 270 -3.85 4.77 -18.35
CA GLU A 270 -3.76 6.17 -18.80
C GLU A 270 -3.41 6.24 -20.28
N ASN A 271 -4.28 6.87 -21.09
CA ASN A 271 -4.09 7.06 -22.53
C ASN A 271 -3.83 5.74 -23.29
N GLY A 272 -4.54 4.66 -22.92
CA GLY A 272 -4.40 3.32 -23.53
C GLY A 272 -3.12 2.58 -23.13
N ARG A 273 -2.37 3.06 -22.13
CA ARG A 273 -1.27 2.33 -21.50
C ARG A 273 -1.77 1.73 -20.19
N LYS A 274 -1.36 0.49 -19.92
CA LYS A 274 -1.79 -0.31 -18.77
C LYS A 274 -0.67 -0.37 -17.74
N TYR A 275 -1.03 -0.25 -16.47
CA TYR A 275 -0.08 -0.25 -15.37
C TYR A 275 -0.58 -1.10 -14.21
N LEU A 276 0.36 -1.62 -13.43
CA LEU A 276 0.10 -2.11 -12.08
C LEU A 276 0.81 -1.21 -11.09
N VAL A 277 0.09 -0.75 -10.08
CA VAL A 277 0.61 -0.03 -8.91
C VAL A 277 0.50 -0.94 -7.71
N PHE A 278 1.59 -1.16 -6.97
CA PHE A 278 1.69 -2.28 -6.03
C PHE A 278 2.50 -1.90 -4.79
N GLU A 279 2.28 -2.61 -3.70
CA GLU A 279 3.11 -2.51 -2.51
C GLU A 279 4.45 -3.22 -2.78
N ALA A 280 5.55 -2.59 -2.40
CA ALA A 280 6.90 -3.08 -2.57
C ALA A 280 7.84 -2.53 -1.49
N ASN A 281 9.11 -2.90 -1.58
CA ASN A 281 10.22 -2.22 -0.91
C ASN A 281 11.16 -1.62 -1.96
N THR A 282 11.81 -0.50 -1.64
CA THR A 282 12.78 0.15 -2.54
C THR A 282 13.95 -0.78 -2.87
N GLY A 283 14.47 -0.70 -4.11
CA GLY A 283 15.67 -1.40 -4.56
C GLY A 283 16.97 -0.62 -4.35
N THR A 284 18.08 -1.23 -4.76
CA THR A 284 19.46 -0.74 -4.51
C THR A 284 19.78 0.61 -5.14
N GLU A 285 19.08 1.02 -6.21
CA GLU A 285 19.28 2.30 -6.91
C GLU A 285 18.21 3.35 -6.58
N THR A 286 17.23 3.02 -5.74
CA THR A 286 16.07 3.86 -5.42
C THR A 286 15.96 4.16 -3.93
N GLY A 287 17.09 4.23 -3.23
CA GLY A 287 17.13 4.54 -1.80
C GLY A 287 16.88 3.32 -0.90
N TYR A 288 17.73 2.31 -1.05
CA TYR A 288 17.67 1.06 -0.30
C TYR A 288 17.75 1.25 1.23
N GLN A 289 17.29 0.23 1.96
CA GLN A 289 17.47 0.12 3.39
C GLN A 289 18.95 0.01 3.82
N GLY A 290 19.21 0.28 5.09
CA GLY A 290 20.53 0.21 5.73
C GLY A 290 20.88 1.48 6.50
N GLU A 291 21.95 1.44 7.28
CA GLU A 291 22.36 2.54 8.18
C GLU A 291 22.45 3.91 7.48
N GLU A 292 22.94 3.95 6.24
CA GLU A 292 23.08 5.21 5.48
C GLU A 292 21.73 5.88 5.18
N SER A 293 20.62 5.12 5.18
CA SER A 293 19.26 5.66 4.93
C SER A 293 18.87 6.70 5.98
N LEU A 294 19.29 6.52 7.24
CA LEU A 294 19.01 7.43 8.36
C LEU A 294 19.65 8.82 8.19
N TYR A 295 20.62 8.96 7.28
CA TYR A 295 21.35 10.20 7.04
C TYR A 295 20.83 10.96 5.81
N ASN A 296 19.80 10.45 5.14
CA ASN A 296 19.20 11.10 3.99
C ASN A 296 18.08 12.07 4.42
N ARG A 297 18.36 13.37 4.33
CA ARG A 297 17.42 14.43 4.70
C ARG A 297 16.10 14.39 3.91
N ALA A 298 16.07 13.77 2.72
CA ALA A 298 14.84 13.64 1.92
C ALA A 298 13.70 12.92 2.68
N TYR A 299 14.05 12.00 3.59
CA TYR A 299 13.08 11.20 4.35
C TYR A 299 12.54 11.92 5.59
N TYR A 300 13.12 13.06 5.98
CA TYR A 300 12.79 13.74 7.23
C TYR A 300 11.94 14.98 6.99
N SER A 301 12.51 15.97 6.31
CA SER A 301 11.90 17.28 6.11
C SER A 301 12.76 18.17 5.19
N ASN A 302 12.18 19.25 4.69
CA ASN A 302 12.96 20.35 4.11
C ASN A 302 13.66 21.23 5.17
N SER A 303 13.31 21.11 6.45
CA SER A 303 13.97 21.82 7.56
C SER A 303 15.23 21.10 8.04
N ASN A 304 16.39 21.75 7.93
CA ASN A 304 17.65 21.17 8.42
C ASN A 304 17.66 21.01 9.95
N LYS A 305 16.99 21.91 10.69
CA LYS A 305 16.89 21.79 12.14
C LYS A 305 16.11 20.53 12.52
N PHE A 306 14.93 20.35 11.92
CA PHE A 306 14.12 19.16 12.17
C PHE A 306 14.90 17.88 11.85
N PHE A 307 15.56 17.83 10.69
CA PHE A 307 16.37 16.68 10.30
C PHE A 307 17.43 16.32 11.34
N GLN A 308 18.20 17.29 11.84
CA GLN A 308 19.25 17.00 12.82
C GLN A 308 18.66 16.54 14.16
N ASP A 309 17.65 17.25 14.67
CA ASP A 309 17.01 16.92 15.95
C ASP A 309 16.35 15.51 15.90
N GLU A 310 15.59 15.22 14.84
CA GLU A 310 14.88 13.95 14.67
C GLU A 310 15.84 12.79 14.40
N LYS A 311 16.88 13.00 13.59
CA LYS A 311 17.91 11.98 13.34
C LYS A 311 18.68 11.64 14.62
N GLU A 312 19.10 12.64 15.40
CA GLU A 312 19.80 12.42 16.67
C GLU A 312 18.95 11.58 17.63
N ASN A 313 17.67 11.92 17.78
CA ASN A 313 16.74 11.14 18.58
C ASN A 313 16.58 9.70 18.06
N LEU A 314 16.40 9.52 16.74
CA LEU A 314 16.20 8.21 16.14
C LEU A 314 17.42 7.30 16.31
N LEU A 315 18.64 7.84 16.18
CA LEU A 315 19.89 7.10 16.33
C LEU A 315 20.14 6.63 17.77
N GLU A 316 19.59 7.33 18.76
CA GLU A 316 19.64 6.90 20.17
C GLU A 316 18.43 6.04 20.58
N SER A 317 17.41 5.94 19.73
CA SER A 317 16.17 5.23 20.02
C SER A 317 16.30 3.70 19.88
N PRO A 318 15.43 2.92 20.56
CA PRO A 318 15.30 1.49 20.29
C PRO A 318 14.75 1.18 18.89
N GLN A 319 14.21 2.18 18.18
CA GLN A 319 13.63 2.04 16.85
C GLN A 319 14.66 2.17 15.72
N LYS A 320 15.93 2.46 16.04
CA LYS A 320 17.00 2.64 15.05
C LYS A 320 17.06 1.48 14.05
N GLU A 321 17.12 0.24 14.52
CA GLU A 321 17.24 -0.93 13.65
C GLU A 321 16.03 -1.07 12.71
N PHE A 322 14.82 -0.92 13.23
CA PHE A 322 13.60 -0.95 12.41
C PHE A 322 13.57 0.19 11.38
N ALA A 323 14.06 1.38 11.72
CA ALA A 323 14.13 2.49 10.79
C ALA A 323 15.22 2.32 9.73
N GLU A 324 16.30 1.59 10.04
CA GLU A 324 17.32 1.23 9.05
C GLU A 324 16.73 0.29 8.00
N LEU A 325 15.92 -0.67 8.43
CA LEU A 325 15.25 -1.65 7.56
C LEU A 325 14.09 -1.03 6.77
N ALA A 326 13.30 -0.16 7.40
CA ALA A 326 12.11 0.44 6.82
C ALA A 326 12.37 1.14 5.48
N ASN A 327 11.89 0.53 4.39
CA ASN A 327 12.07 1.04 3.03
C ASN A 327 10.88 0.72 2.10
N GLY A 328 9.68 0.61 2.68
CA GLY A 328 8.43 0.38 1.94
C GLY A 328 8.21 1.40 0.82
N ALA A 329 7.52 0.97 -0.24
CA ALA A 329 7.34 1.71 -1.47
C ALA A 329 6.02 1.36 -2.16
N ILE A 330 5.39 2.36 -2.78
CA ILE A 330 4.33 2.14 -3.76
C ILE A 330 4.99 2.14 -5.13
N GLY A 331 5.13 0.94 -5.69
CA GLY A 331 5.71 0.69 -6.99
C GLY A 331 4.75 0.92 -8.15
N ILE A 332 5.30 1.04 -9.34
CA ILE A 332 4.56 1.05 -10.60
C ILE A 332 5.35 0.32 -11.70
N ILE A 333 4.65 -0.49 -12.48
CA ILE A 333 5.16 -1.09 -13.73
C ILE A 333 4.17 -0.83 -14.86
N GLU A 334 4.68 -0.69 -16.08
CA GLU A 334 3.86 -0.75 -17.28
C GLU A 334 3.75 -2.21 -17.74
N ILE A 335 2.56 -2.62 -18.17
CA ILE A 335 2.29 -3.94 -18.74
C ILE A 335 1.83 -3.81 -20.20
N ASN A 336 2.04 -4.88 -20.97
CA ASN A 336 1.62 -4.99 -22.35
C ASN A 336 0.10 -5.24 -22.44
N ASP A 337 -0.44 -5.22 -23.66
CA ASP A 337 -1.86 -5.52 -23.89
C ASP A 337 -2.25 -6.95 -23.52
N ASP A 338 -1.29 -7.87 -23.59
CA ASP A 338 -1.40 -9.25 -23.12
C ASP A 338 -1.07 -9.39 -21.63
N TYR A 339 -0.99 -8.29 -20.87
CA TYR A 339 -0.74 -8.26 -19.44
C TYR A 339 0.63 -8.79 -18.98
N THR A 340 1.59 -8.98 -19.89
CA THR A 340 2.99 -9.27 -19.53
C THR A 340 3.74 -8.00 -19.15
N LEU A 341 4.83 -8.12 -18.36
CA LEU A 341 5.67 -6.98 -18.00
C LEU A 341 6.22 -6.28 -19.25
N LYS A 342 6.08 -4.95 -19.31
CA LYS A 342 6.63 -4.12 -20.38
C LYS A 342 7.79 -3.25 -19.91
N ASN A 343 7.63 -2.56 -18.78
CA ASN A 343 8.66 -1.69 -18.25
C ASN A 343 8.57 -1.54 -16.72
N VAL A 344 9.70 -1.71 -16.04
CA VAL A 344 9.83 -1.38 -14.63
C VAL A 344 10.06 0.12 -14.49
N MET A 345 9.28 0.78 -13.63
CA MET A 345 9.33 2.23 -13.45
C MET A 345 9.72 2.56 -12.00
N LYS A 346 10.19 3.79 -11.76
CA LYS A 346 10.51 4.25 -10.40
C LYS A 346 9.26 4.23 -9.50
N PRO A 347 9.42 4.03 -8.19
CA PRO A 347 8.33 4.14 -7.23
C PRO A 347 7.58 5.47 -7.35
N LEU A 348 6.30 5.48 -6.97
CA LEU A 348 5.50 6.70 -6.88
C LEU A 348 5.78 7.45 -5.56
N VAL A 349 5.85 6.68 -4.46
CA VAL A 349 6.05 7.13 -3.09
C VAL A 349 6.87 6.07 -2.34
N ALA A 350 7.79 6.45 -1.45
CA ALA A 350 8.42 5.55 -0.48
C ALA A 350 8.31 6.04 0.97
N SER A 351 8.35 5.10 1.91
CA SER A 351 8.24 5.30 3.36
C SER A 351 9.57 5.07 4.09
N ASN A 352 10.69 5.34 3.43
CA ASN A 352 12.02 5.15 3.99
C ASN A 352 12.13 5.72 5.41
N THR A 353 12.69 4.92 6.32
CA THR A 353 12.81 5.19 7.76
C THR A 353 11.51 5.29 8.52
N VAL A 354 10.34 5.41 7.88
CA VAL A 354 9.03 5.52 8.54
C VAL A 354 8.49 4.13 8.85
N THR A 355 8.32 3.29 7.83
CA THR A 355 7.82 1.92 7.94
C THR A 355 8.23 1.10 6.72
N ASP A 356 8.27 -0.21 6.93
CA ASP A 356 8.59 -1.20 5.89
C ASP A 356 7.35 -1.74 5.16
N GLU A 357 6.16 -1.27 5.54
CA GLU A 357 4.89 -1.81 5.06
C GLU A 357 3.88 -0.69 4.79
N ILE A 358 3.46 -0.57 3.52
CA ILE A 358 2.45 0.38 3.06
C ILE A 358 1.54 -0.34 2.05
N GLU A 359 0.46 -0.90 2.57
CA GLU A 359 -0.36 -1.93 1.96
C GLU A 359 -1.47 -1.34 1.08
N ARG A 360 -2.18 -2.22 0.36
CA ARG A 360 -3.42 -1.90 -0.36
C ARG A 360 -3.34 -0.61 -1.20
N PRO A 361 -2.31 -0.43 -2.05
CA PRO A 361 -2.28 0.69 -2.96
C PRO A 361 -3.56 0.74 -3.78
N ASN A 362 -4.09 1.94 -3.91
CA ASN A 362 -5.32 2.18 -4.64
C ASN A 362 -5.20 3.52 -5.36
N ILE A 363 -5.42 3.52 -6.67
CA ILE A 363 -5.13 4.70 -7.49
C ILE A 363 -6.16 4.90 -8.59
N PHE A 364 -6.72 6.11 -8.65
CA PHE A 364 -7.67 6.46 -9.69
C PHE A 364 -7.61 7.94 -10.02
N LYS A 365 -8.23 8.30 -11.15
CA LYS A 365 -8.33 9.67 -11.60
C LYS A 365 -9.72 10.22 -11.29
N LYS A 366 -9.79 11.31 -10.53
CA LYS A 366 -11.02 12.05 -10.25
C LYS A 366 -10.79 13.55 -10.44
N ASP A 367 -11.72 14.25 -11.07
CA ASP A 367 -11.67 15.71 -11.27
C ASP A 367 -10.34 16.23 -11.85
N GLY A 368 -9.78 15.45 -12.79
CA GLY A 368 -8.52 15.77 -13.46
C GLY A 368 -7.27 15.59 -12.60
N LYS A 369 -7.38 14.92 -11.44
CA LYS A 369 -6.27 14.61 -10.54
C LYS A 369 -6.16 13.12 -10.29
N TRP A 370 -4.95 12.68 -10.03
CA TRP A 370 -4.64 11.31 -9.65
C TRP A 370 -4.54 11.24 -8.13
N TYR A 371 -5.38 10.40 -7.52
CA TYR A 371 -5.40 10.12 -6.10
C TYR A 371 -4.78 8.75 -5.87
N LEU A 372 -3.83 8.66 -4.96
CA LEU A 372 -3.16 7.43 -4.54
C LEU A 372 -3.38 7.25 -3.04
N PHE A 373 -3.87 6.09 -2.64
CA PHE A 373 -4.07 5.70 -1.25
C PHE A 373 -3.26 4.46 -0.90
N THR A 374 -3.00 4.26 0.39
CA THR A 374 -2.36 3.06 0.95
C THR A 374 -2.77 2.91 2.41
N SER A 375 -2.96 1.67 2.88
CA SER A 375 -3.19 1.36 4.29
C SER A 375 -1.85 1.20 5.02
N ALA A 376 -1.77 1.61 6.29
CA ALA A 376 -0.56 1.44 7.09
C ALA A 376 -0.90 1.21 8.57
N ARG A 377 -0.05 0.43 9.26
CA ARG A 377 -0.17 0.16 10.70
C ARG A 377 0.86 0.95 11.49
N GLY A 378 0.41 1.70 12.48
CA GLY A 378 1.27 2.40 13.43
C GLY A 378 2.22 1.47 14.17
N SER A 379 1.79 0.24 14.46
CA SER A 379 2.63 -0.82 15.05
C SER A 379 3.88 -1.19 14.26
N LYS A 380 3.94 -0.84 12.97
CA LYS A 380 5.10 -1.05 12.09
C LYS A 380 5.83 0.25 11.75
N MET A 381 5.45 1.37 12.37
CA MET A 381 6.08 2.68 12.17
C MET A 381 7.11 2.96 13.26
N THR A 382 8.11 3.78 12.93
CA THR A 382 9.17 4.22 13.87
C THR A 382 9.03 5.69 14.27
N ILE A 383 7.79 6.20 14.29
CA ILE A 383 7.48 7.60 14.59
C ILE A 383 7.00 7.71 16.03
N ASP A 384 7.76 8.35 16.93
CA ASP A 384 7.28 8.46 18.32
C ASP A 384 5.98 9.25 18.38
N GLY A 385 5.04 8.73 19.16
CA GLY A 385 3.70 9.29 19.33
C GLY A 385 2.64 8.64 18.44
N ILE A 386 3.05 7.80 17.48
CA ILE A 386 2.19 6.80 16.86
C ILE A 386 2.35 5.50 17.65
N ASP A 387 1.25 4.86 18.02
CA ASP A 387 1.23 3.63 18.80
C ASP A 387 0.84 2.38 17.98
N ASN A 388 0.61 1.27 18.67
CA ASN A 388 0.37 -0.02 18.03
C ASN A 388 -1.08 -0.22 17.57
N GLU A 389 -2.02 0.54 18.12
CA GLU A 389 -3.46 0.48 17.80
C GLU A 389 -3.77 1.40 16.62
N ASP A 390 -3.00 2.49 16.47
CA ASP A 390 -3.08 3.39 15.32
C ASP A 390 -3.03 2.66 13.97
N ILE A 391 -4.08 2.84 13.18
CA ILE A 391 -4.24 2.32 11.82
C ILE A 391 -4.66 3.47 10.91
N TYR A 392 -4.06 3.51 9.72
CA TYR A 392 -4.25 4.62 8.79
C TYR A 392 -4.67 4.15 7.40
N MET A 393 -5.47 4.98 6.73
CA MET A 393 -5.39 5.12 5.28
C MET A 393 -4.69 6.44 4.98
N LEU A 394 -3.55 6.36 4.31
CA LEU A 394 -2.79 7.51 3.83
C LEU A 394 -3.19 7.82 2.38
N GLY A 395 -3.08 9.09 1.98
CA GLY A 395 -3.48 9.56 0.66
C GLY A 395 -2.60 10.69 0.12
N TYR A 396 -2.41 10.63 -1.19
CA TYR A 396 -1.55 11.53 -1.94
C TYR A 396 -2.22 11.93 -3.24
N VAL A 397 -1.93 13.15 -3.70
CA VAL A 397 -2.51 13.67 -4.95
C VAL A 397 -1.45 14.18 -5.92
N SER A 398 -1.66 13.92 -7.21
CA SER A 398 -0.83 14.38 -8.31
C SER A 398 -1.69 14.89 -9.47
N ASN A 399 -1.08 15.65 -10.39
CA ASN A 399 -1.72 15.99 -11.67
C ASN A 399 -1.43 14.94 -12.76
N SER A 400 -0.56 13.97 -12.49
CA SER A 400 -0.11 12.91 -13.41
C SER A 400 -0.02 11.58 -12.68
N LEU A 401 -0.31 10.48 -13.39
CA LEU A 401 -0.25 9.11 -12.85
C LEU A 401 1.11 8.80 -12.20
N THR A 402 2.19 9.26 -12.83
CA THR A 402 3.56 8.98 -12.39
C THR A 402 4.14 10.06 -11.46
N GLY A 403 3.28 10.83 -10.78
CA GLY A 403 3.70 11.86 -9.84
C GLY A 403 4.22 13.17 -10.46
N PRO A 404 4.89 14.03 -9.64
CA PRO A 404 5.16 13.81 -8.21
C PRO A 404 3.89 13.92 -7.37
N TYR A 405 3.78 13.05 -6.37
CA TYR A 405 2.68 13.00 -5.42
C TYR A 405 2.95 13.93 -4.23
N LYS A 406 1.88 14.54 -3.71
CA LYS A 406 1.93 15.37 -2.51
C LYS A 406 0.92 14.87 -1.48
N PRO A 407 1.26 14.91 -0.18
CA PRO A 407 0.35 14.47 0.87
C PRO A 407 -0.97 15.24 0.83
N MET A 408 -2.07 14.51 0.90
CA MET A 408 -3.39 15.08 1.17
C MET A 408 -3.44 15.56 2.62
N ASN A 409 -4.34 16.50 2.92
CA ASN A 409 -4.53 17.05 4.27
C ASN A 409 -3.24 17.53 4.95
N LYS A 410 -2.26 17.93 4.12
CA LYS A 410 -0.89 18.37 4.46
C LYS A 410 0.07 17.27 4.92
N THR A 411 -0.41 16.21 5.58
CA THR A 411 0.43 15.17 6.21
C THR A 411 0.33 13.80 5.53
N GLY A 412 -0.71 13.60 4.72
CA GLY A 412 -1.02 12.33 4.09
C GLY A 412 -2.19 11.61 4.76
N ILE A 413 -2.61 12.00 5.97
CA ILE A 413 -3.76 11.36 6.62
C ILE A 413 -5.03 11.49 5.78
N VAL A 414 -5.75 10.39 5.64
CA VAL A 414 -7.10 10.36 5.06
C VAL A 414 -8.07 9.70 6.03
N LEU A 415 -7.68 8.56 6.60
CA LEU A 415 -8.41 7.89 7.67
C LEU A 415 -7.47 7.50 8.81
N HIS A 416 -7.98 7.53 10.03
CA HIS A 416 -7.37 7.04 11.26
C HIS A 416 -8.42 6.30 12.09
N GLN A 417 -8.00 5.17 12.65
CA GLN A 417 -8.73 4.42 13.68
C GLN A 417 -7.73 3.81 14.66
N ASP A 418 -8.13 3.64 15.91
CA ASP A 418 -7.32 3.17 17.03
C ASP A 418 -8.10 2.19 17.94
N LEU A 419 -9.05 1.45 17.38
CA LEU A 419 -9.84 0.49 18.14
C LEU A 419 -8.96 -0.65 18.67
N ASP A 420 -9.31 -1.17 19.86
CA ASP A 420 -8.70 -2.39 20.41
C ASP A 420 -8.83 -3.52 19.36
N PRO A 421 -7.77 -4.30 19.07
CA PRO A 421 -7.84 -5.43 18.17
C PRO A 421 -8.91 -6.49 18.51
N HIS A 422 -9.43 -6.51 19.75
CA HIS A 422 -10.55 -7.33 20.21
C HIS A 422 -11.89 -6.57 20.27
N ASP A 423 -12.01 -5.44 19.57
CA ASP A 423 -13.31 -4.84 19.28
C ASP A 423 -13.92 -5.54 18.06
N VAL A 424 -15.19 -5.95 18.13
CA VAL A 424 -15.90 -6.57 16.99
C VAL A 424 -16.00 -5.59 15.82
N THR A 425 -16.00 -4.29 16.08
CA THR A 425 -16.03 -3.25 15.04
C THR A 425 -14.64 -2.82 14.54
N TRP A 426 -13.57 -3.46 15.04
CA TRP A 426 -12.22 -3.26 14.51
C TRP A 426 -12.20 -3.50 13.01
N ASN A 427 -11.55 -2.63 12.25
CA ASN A 427 -11.60 -2.67 10.79
C ASN A 427 -10.25 -2.33 10.14
N TYR A 428 -10.00 -2.91 8.96
CA TYR A 428 -8.72 -2.74 8.28
C TYR A 428 -8.88 -2.87 6.76
N ALA A 429 -7.78 -2.58 6.06
CA ALA A 429 -7.69 -2.68 4.60
C ALA A 429 -8.69 -1.74 3.91
N HIS A 430 -8.76 -0.50 4.39
CA HIS A 430 -9.59 0.56 3.83
C HIS A 430 -9.27 0.79 2.35
N TYR A 431 -10.30 0.89 1.52
CA TYR A 431 -10.17 1.02 0.07
C TYR A 431 -11.22 1.98 -0.48
N ALA A 432 -10.76 3.03 -1.16
CA ALA A 432 -11.59 4.05 -1.79
C ALA A 432 -12.05 3.68 -3.21
N ILE A 433 -13.35 3.63 -3.45
CA ILE A 433 -13.94 3.27 -4.74
C ILE A 433 -14.54 4.53 -5.37
N PRO A 434 -14.00 5.04 -6.50
CA PRO A 434 -14.61 6.16 -7.20
C PRO A 434 -15.99 5.80 -7.73
N GLN A 435 -16.88 6.79 -7.75
CA GLN A 435 -18.28 6.62 -8.11
C GLN A 435 -18.56 7.35 -9.42
N GLU A 436 -19.42 6.79 -10.27
CA GLU A 436 -19.80 7.43 -11.54
C GLU A 436 -20.67 8.68 -11.32
N ASN A 437 -21.62 8.60 -10.39
CA ASN A 437 -22.67 9.61 -10.20
C ASN A 437 -22.55 10.39 -8.87
N SER A 438 -21.37 10.39 -8.25
CA SER A 438 -21.14 11.10 -6.98
C SER A 438 -19.79 11.78 -6.94
N ASP A 439 -19.74 12.93 -6.26
CA ASP A 439 -18.48 13.61 -5.94
C ASP A 439 -17.70 12.91 -4.82
N ASP A 440 -18.40 12.13 -4.00
CA ASP A 440 -17.80 11.30 -2.94
C ASP A 440 -17.28 9.98 -3.49
N VAL A 441 -16.32 9.40 -2.77
CA VAL A 441 -15.91 8.00 -2.96
C VAL A 441 -16.50 7.13 -1.84
N VAL A 442 -16.67 5.85 -2.11
CA VAL A 442 -17.08 4.85 -1.10
C VAL A 442 -15.84 4.25 -0.48
N ILE A 443 -15.77 4.22 0.84
CA ILE A 443 -14.73 3.50 1.58
C ILE A 443 -15.28 2.15 2.00
N THR A 444 -14.60 1.09 1.56
CA THR A 444 -14.82 -0.29 2.02
C THR A 444 -13.67 -0.72 2.92
N SER A 445 -13.94 -1.66 3.80
CA SER A 445 -12.95 -2.33 4.65
C SER A 445 -13.50 -3.70 5.05
N TYR A 446 -12.68 -4.54 5.67
CA TYR A 446 -13.21 -5.66 6.44
C TYR A 446 -13.32 -5.28 7.92
N MET A 447 -14.26 -5.90 8.61
CA MET A 447 -14.55 -5.74 10.04
C MET A 447 -14.29 -7.05 10.78
N THR A 448 -13.97 -6.94 12.06
CA THR A 448 -13.60 -8.04 12.95
C THR A 448 -12.26 -8.67 12.59
N ASN A 449 -11.34 -8.73 13.55
CA ASN A 449 -10.02 -9.30 13.32
C ASN A 449 -10.07 -10.82 13.11
N ARG A 450 -9.22 -11.34 12.22
CA ARG A 450 -9.26 -12.74 11.76
C ARG A 450 -8.97 -13.70 12.91
N GLY A 451 -9.79 -14.72 13.08
CA GLY A 451 -9.60 -15.79 14.06
C GLY A 451 -9.74 -15.37 15.52
N TYR A 452 -10.21 -14.14 15.82
CA TYR A 452 -10.29 -13.64 17.19
C TYR A 452 -11.54 -14.11 17.93
N PHE A 453 -12.66 -14.30 17.22
CA PHE A 453 -13.93 -14.68 17.83
C PHE A 453 -14.49 -15.99 17.26
N GLU A 454 -15.14 -16.77 18.12
CA GLU A 454 -15.73 -18.05 17.75
C GLU A 454 -16.95 -17.88 16.83
N ASP A 455 -17.78 -16.86 17.09
CA ASP A 455 -19.03 -16.63 16.36
C ASP A 455 -18.94 -15.46 15.37
N ASP A 456 -18.17 -14.40 15.70
CA ASP A 456 -17.98 -13.23 14.83
C ASP A 456 -16.77 -13.44 13.91
N LYS A 457 -17.02 -13.52 12.60
CA LYS A 457 -15.98 -13.70 11.58
C LYS A 457 -15.50 -12.38 11.05
N SER A 458 -14.31 -12.37 10.44
CA SER A 458 -13.97 -11.29 9.53
C SER A 458 -15.03 -11.22 8.43
N THR A 459 -15.63 -10.04 8.28
CA THR A 459 -16.79 -9.78 7.42
C THR A 459 -16.61 -8.46 6.69
N PHE A 460 -17.49 -8.12 5.75
CA PHE A 460 -17.49 -6.79 5.16
C PHE A 460 -17.89 -5.75 6.20
N SER A 461 -17.12 -4.67 6.36
CA SER A 461 -17.56 -3.53 7.17
C SER A 461 -18.75 -2.83 6.53
N PRO A 462 -19.61 -2.17 7.32
CA PRO A 462 -20.45 -1.09 6.80
C PRO A 462 -19.57 -0.09 6.07
N SER A 463 -19.86 0.13 4.79
CA SER A 463 -19.09 1.10 4.00
C SER A 463 -19.48 2.52 4.40
N PHE A 464 -18.71 3.54 4.00
CA PHE A 464 -19.08 4.93 4.26
C PHE A 464 -18.53 5.86 3.18
N LYS A 465 -18.93 7.13 3.17
CA LYS A 465 -18.52 8.08 2.12
C LYS A 465 -17.36 8.96 2.57
N LEU A 466 -16.49 9.29 1.63
CA LEU A 466 -15.38 10.23 1.79
C LEU A 466 -15.45 11.30 0.69
N ASP A 467 -15.53 12.57 1.08
CA ASP A 467 -15.41 13.69 0.13
C ASP A 467 -13.96 13.83 -0.32
N LEU A 468 -13.74 14.04 -1.62
CA LEU A 468 -12.44 14.28 -2.21
C LEU A 468 -12.43 15.62 -2.96
N LYS A 469 -11.70 16.60 -2.43
CA LYS A 469 -11.62 17.93 -3.04
C LYS A 469 -10.21 18.45 -3.18
N GLY A 470 -9.66 18.27 -4.38
CA GLY A 470 -8.32 18.74 -4.71
C GLY A 470 -7.28 17.99 -3.87
N LYS A 471 -6.71 18.63 -2.85
CA LYS A 471 -5.71 18.03 -1.95
C LYS A 471 -6.24 17.76 -0.53
N LYS A 472 -7.55 17.78 -0.38
CA LYS A 472 -8.25 17.52 0.87
C LYS A 472 -9.15 16.31 0.72
N SER A 473 -9.34 15.62 1.83
CA SER A 473 -10.42 14.67 2.02
C SER A 473 -11.09 14.92 3.36
N SER A 474 -12.33 14.49 3.51
CA SER A 474 -13.04 14.48 4.79
C SER A 474 -14.07 13.36 4.80
N VAL A 475 -14.17 12.63 5.90
CA VAL A 475 -15.26 11.68 6.12
C VAL A 475 -16.59 12.44 6.06
N VAL A 476 -17.55 11.93 5.29
CA VAL A 476 -18.86 12.55 5.19
C VAL A 476 -19.66 12.18 6.44
N GLU A 477 -20.17 13.19 7.15
CA GLU A 477 -21.01 13.00 8.35
C GLU A 477 -22.25 12.14 8.04
N ASP A 478 -22.61 11.25 8.96
CA ASP A 478 -23.78 10.36 8.87
C ASP A 478 -23.87 9.56 7.54
N SER A 479 -22.73 9.13 7.01
CA SER A 479 -22.64 8.50 5.68
C SER A 479 -22.42 6.99 5.67
N ILE A 480 -22.60 6.32 6.83
CA ILE A 480 -22.53 4.86 6.92
C ILE A 480 -23.58 4.23 6.00
N LEU A 481 -23.14 3.26 5.22
CA LEU A 481 -23.89 2.45 4.25
C LEU A 481 -24.02 1.01 4.76
N GLU A 482 -24.67 0.15 3.97
CA GLU A 482 -24.78 -1.28 4.30
C GLU A 482 -23.40 -1.98 4.30
N GLN A 483 -23.32 -3.14 4.97
CA GLN A 483 -22.12 -3.97 4.98
C GLN A 483 -21.73 -4.42 3.56
N GLY A 484 -20.50 -4.06 3.15
CA GLY A 484 -19.98 -4.38 1.82
C GLY A 484 -20.63 -3.59 0.68
N GLN A 485 -21.33 -2.47 0.95
CA GLN A 485 -21.87 -1.64 -0.11
C GLN A 485 -20.76 -0.90 -0.87
N ILE A 486 -20.59 -1.20 -2.15
CA ILE A 486 -19.49 -0.68 -2.99
C ILE A 486 -19.88 0.48 -3.92
N THR A 487 -21.18 0.78 -4.02
CA THR A 487 -21.70 1.90 -4.82
C THR A 487 -22.74 2.71 -4.02
N VAL A 488 -22.89 3.99 -4.36
CA VAL A 488 -23.88 4.89 -3.73
C VAL A 488 -25.20 4.99 -4.50
N ASP A 489 -25.57 3.99 -5.31
CA ASP A 489 -26.66 3.97 -6.31
C ASP A 489 -27.84 4.95 -6.06
N GLU A 490 -28.26 5.64 -7.14
CA GLU A 490 -29.19 6.79 -7.20
C GLU A 490 -30.54 6.68 -6.48
#